data_AF-A0A915ABG1-F1
#
_entry.id   AF-A0A915ABG1-F1
#
_cell.length_a   1.000
_cell.length_b   1.000
_cell.length_c   1.000
_cell.angle_alpha   90.00
_cell.angle_beta   90.00
_cell.angle_gamma   90.00
#
_symmetry.space_group_name_H-M   'P 1'
#
loop_
_entity.id
_entity.type
_entity.pdbx_description
1 polymer ?
#
loop_
_entity_poly.entity_id
_entity_poly.type
_entity_poly.pdbx_seq_one_letter_code
_entity_poly.pdbx_strand_id
1 'polypeptide(L)'
;MELKSGSATRLLWLLTLPLIDRSLATFTRPLLGRQGALEGIVCDFCIKTMQGIVYDIGVFRKRMLEEVEHECAEFFKEASEKYEKCVRVLDEQIENLIQRLQEILNPNVICARLELCAKIGHKNRTRHSPTSLVHV
;
A
#
# COMPACT_ATOMS: atom_id res chain seq x y z
N MET A 1 40.98 32.09 -49.64
CA MET A 1 41.52 31.96 -48.28
C MET A 1 40.50 32.57 -47.34
N GLU A 2 40.17 31.82 -46.29
CA GLU A 2 39.44 32.23 -45.07
C GLU A 2 37.95 32.61 -45.18
N LEU A 3 37.03 32.20 -44.30
CA LEU A 3 37.01 31.18 -43.24
C LEU A 3 35.53 30.95 -42.88
N LYS A 4 35.20 29.70 -42.57
CA LYS A 4 33.87 29.10 -42.45
C LYS A 4 33.20 29.45 -41.11
N SER A 5 32.36 30.50 -41.08
CA SER A 5 31.63 30.94 -39.88
C SER A 5 30.33 30.14 -39.68
N GLY A 6 30.45 28.93 -39.15
CA GLY A 6 29.28 28.09 -38.84
C GLY A 6 29.52 27.00 -37.78
N SER A 7 30.77 26.75 -37.37
CA SER A 7 31.08 25.77 -36.31
C SER A 7 31.22 26.39 -34.92
N ALA A 8 31.63 27.65 -34.83
CA ALA A 8 31.91 28.31 -33.55
C ALA A 8 30.66 28.46 -32.66
N THR A 9 29.51 28.76 -33.26
CA THR A 9 28.23 28.86 -32.55
C THR A 9 27.74 27.50 -32.05
N ARG A 10 27.87 26.43 -32.85
CA ARG A 10 27.47 25.07 -32.43
C ARG A 10 28.34 24.52 -31.28
N LEU A 11 29.64 24.81 -31.31
CA LEU A 11 30.56 24.44 -30.22
C LEU A 11 30.25 25.21 -28.93
N LEU A 12 29.87 26.50 -29.03
CA LEU A 12 29.45 27.28 -27.87
C LEU A 12 28.23 26.67 -27.18
N TRP A 13 27.21 26.28 -27.96
CA TRP A 13 26.01 25.62 -27.42
C TRP A 13 26.33 24.27 -26.77
N LEU A 14 27.18 23.44 -27.39
CA LEU A 14 27.59 22.12 -26.85
C LEU A 14 28.44 22.24 -25.57
N LEU A 15 29.19 23.32 -25.39
CA LEU A 15 29.98 23.58 -24.18
C LEU A 15 29.13 24.15 -23.03
N THR A 16 28.03 24.85 -23.33
CA THR A 16 27.10 25.39 -22.32
C THR A 16 25.96 24.44 -21.94
N LEU A 17 25.54 23.55 -22.84
CA LEU A 17 24.56 22.48 -22.59
C LEU A 17 24.85 21.65 -21.32
N PRO A 18 26.08 21.16 -21.06
CA PRO A 18 26.36 20.39 -19.84
C PRO A 18 26.35 21.21 -18.54
N LEU A 19 26.47 22.54 -18.60
CA LEU A 19 26.38 23.41 -17.41
C LEU A 19 24.92 23.75 -17.05
N ILE A 20 24.05 23.84 -18.05
CA ILE A 20 22.60 24.01 -17.86
C ILE A 20 22.00 22.68 -17.35
N ASP A 21 22.45 21.54 -17.88
CA ASP A 21 22.03 20.19 -17.47
C ASP A 21 22.41 19.88 -16.02
N ARG A 22 23.65 20.24 -15.62
CA ARG A 22 24.15 20.04 -14.26
C ARG A 22 23.40 20.87 -13.21
N SER A 23 22.91 22.06 -13.59
CA SER A 23 22.13 22.95 -12.71
C SER A 23 20.70 22.44 -12.48
N LEU A 24 20.05 21.89 -13.51
CA LEU A 24 18.71 21.33 -13.41
C LEU A 24 18.70 20.00 -12.62
N ALA A 25 19.76 19.19 -12.75
CA ALA A 25 19.93 17.94 -12.00
C ALA A 25 20.15 18.15 -10.50
N THR A 26 20.82 19.23 -10.06
CA THR A 26 20.95 19.57 -8.65
C THR A 26 19.67 20.17 -8.06
N PHE A 27 18.87 20.88 -8.85
CA PHE A 27 17.62 21.51 -8.36
C PHE A 27 16.45 20.52 -8.24
N THR A 28 16.38 19.49 -9.09
CA THR A 28 15.29 18.48 -9.08
C THR A 28 15.50 17.38 -8.03
N ARG A 29 16.74 17.10 -7.62
CA ARG A 29 17.08 16.08 -6.61
C ARG A 29 16.38 16.25 -5.25
N PRO A 30 16.34 17.45 -4.64
CA PRO A 30 15.66 17.66 -3.35
C PRO A 30 14.15 17.42 -3.42
N LEU A 31 13.51 17.80 -4.53
CA LEU A 31 12.07 17.63 -4.73
C LEU A 31 11.68 16.16 -4.90
N LEU A 32 12.48 15.40 -5.65
CA LEU A 32 12.26 13.96 -5.83
C LEU A 32 12.41 13.18 -4.51
N GLY A 33 13.35 13.60 -3.64
CA GLY A 33 13.50 13.03 -2.29
C GLY A 33 12.30 13.33 -1.39
N ARG A 34 11.79 14.56 -1.41
CA ARG A 34 10.60 14.95 -0.64
C ARG A 34 9.33 14.24 -1.13
N GLN A 35 9.21 14.04 -2.43
CA GLN A 35 8.07 13.35 -3.04
C GLN A 35 8.07 11.86 -2.70
N GLY A 36 9.23 11.19 -2.82
CA GLY A 36 9.37 9.80 -2.38
C GLY A 36 9.13 9.61 -0.88
N ALA A 37 9.50 10.58 -0.04
CA ALA A 37 9.19 10.53 1.39
C ALA A 37 7.69 10.65 1.68
N LEU A 38 6.98 11.53 0.98
CA LEU A 38 5.52 11.66 1.11
C LEU A 38 4.79 10.41 0.62
N GLU A 39 5.20 9.85 -0.52
CA GLU A 39 4.68 8.58 -1.04
C GLU A 39 4.86 7.43 -0.03
N GLY A 40 6.01 7.38 0.65
CA GLY A 40 6.26 6.42 1.73
C GLY A 40 5.28 6.55 2.89
N ILE A 41 5.07 7.78 3.38
CA ILE A 41 4.14 8.06 4.50
C ILE A 41 2.70 7.67 4.13
N VAL A 42 2.25 8.03 2.93
CA VAL A 42 0.90 7.71 2.46
C VAL A 42 0.70 6.20 2.35
N CYS A 43 1.70 5.49 1.83
CA CYS A 43 1.67 4.04 1.77
C CYS A 43 1.61 3.39 3.17
N ASP A 44 2.48 3.82 4.10
CA ASP A 44 2.52 3.28 5.45
C ASP A 44 1.20 3.53 6.20
N PHE A 45 0.62 4.72 6.04
CA PHE A 45 -0.68 5.06 6.60
C PHE A 45 -1.76 4.12 6.04
N CYS A 46 -1.82 3.92 4.73
CA CYS A 46 -2.77 2.99 4.12
C CYS A 46 -2.62 1.57 4.69
N ILE A 47 -1.40 1.04 4.74
CA ILE A 47 -1.14 -0.31 5.26
C ILE A 47 -1.62 -0.41 6.71
N LYS A 48 -1.32 0.58 7.55
CA LYS A 48 -1.73 0.60 8.95
C LYS A 48 -3.24 0.68 9.13
N THR A 49 -3.93 1.52 8.35
CA THR A 49 -5.38 1.59 8.35
C THR A 49 -6.00 0.25 7.95
N MET A 50 -5.51 -0.36 6.88
CA MET A 50 -6.03 -1.65 6.41
C MET A 50 -5.72 -2.80 7.36
N GLN A 51 -4.58 -2.78 8.05
CA GLN A 51 -4.28 -3.71 9.14
C GLN A 51 -5.31 -3.61 10.26
N GLY A 52 -5.71 -2.38 10.64
CA GLY A 52 -6.78 -2.15 11.61
C GLY A 52 -8.11 -2.73 11.15
N ILE A 53 -8.50 -2.48 9.89
CA ILE A 53 -9.74 -3.02 9.32
C ILE A 53 -9.76 -4.56 9.32
N VAL A 54 -8.66 -5.20 8.92
CA VAL A 54 -8.54 -6.67 8.93
C VAL A 54 -8.63 -7.23 10.35
N TYR A 55 -8.04 -6.53 11.33
CA TYR A 55 -8.17 -6.89 12.74
C TYR A 55 -9.64 -6.78 13.21
N ASP A 56 -10.31 -5.67 12.90
CA ASP A 56 -11.71 -5.45 13.27
C ASP A 56 -12.65 -6.49 12.65
N ILE A 57 -12.38 -6.92 11.42
CA ILE A 57 -13.08 -8.03 10.77
C ILE A 57 -12.89 -9.34 11.56
N GLY A 58 -11.68 -9.62 12.04
CA GLY A 58 -11.42 -10.78 12.90
C GLY A 58 -12.18 -10.73 14.23
N VAL A 59 -12.28 -9.55 14.85
CA VAL A 59 -13.09 -9.34 16.06
C VAL A 59 -14.58 -9.50 15.75
N PHE A 60 -15.04 -8.99 14.61
CA PHE A 60 -16.43 -9.12 14.16
C PHE A 60 -16.82 -10.58 13.93
N ARG A 61 -15.96 -11.38 13.28
CA ARG A 61 -16.14 -12.83 13.11
C ARG A 61 -16.52 -13.52 14.42
N LYS A 62 -15.72 -13.29 15.47
CA LYS A 62 -15.94 -13.92 16.77
C LYS A 62 -17.33 -13.59 17.34
N ARG A 63 -17.71 -12.30 17.29
CA ARG A 63 -19.04 -11.86 17.76
C ARG A 63 -20.18 -12.45 16.96
N MET A 64 -20.04 -12.58 15.64
CA MET A 64 -21.07 -13.20 14.81
C MET A 64 -21.28 -14.68 15.16
N LEU A 65 -20.20 -15.43 15.38
CA LEU A 65 -20.30 -16.85 15.75
C LEU A 65 -20.96 -17.03 17.12
N GLU A 66 -20.63 -16.17 18.09
CA GLU A 66 -21.30 -16.14 19.40
C GLU A 66 -22.80 -15.85 19.28
N GLU A 67 -23.19 -14.89 18.43
CA GLU A 67 -24.59 -14.56 18.16
C GLU A 67 -25.33 -15.71 17.46
N VAL A 68 -24.68 -16.39 16.51
CA VAL A 68 -25.25 -17.55 15.83
C VAL A 68 -25.57 -18.66 16.81
N GLU A 69 -24.63 -18.98 17.70
CA GLU A 69 -24.85 -19.98 18.74
C GLU A 69 -26.03 -19.61 19.64
N HIS A 70 -26.11 -18.35 20.07
CA HIS A 70 -27.21 -17.85 20.89
C HIS A 70 -28.56 -17.96 20.18
N GLU A 71 -28.67 -17.40 18.97
CA GLU A 71 -29.90 -17.37 18.20
C GLU A 71 -30.35 -18.78 17.77
N CYS A 72 -29.43 -19.62 17.29
CA CYS A 72 -29.75 -21.00 16.95
C CYS A 72 -30.26 -21.79 18.17
N ALA A 73 -29.65 -21.59 19.34
CA ALA A 73 -30.11 -22.22 20.57
C ALA A 73 -31.50 -21.71 20.97
N GLU A 74 -31.79 -20.42 20.77
CA GLU A 74 -33.09 -19.84 21.08
C GLU A 74 -34.20 -20.34 20.13
N PHE A 75 -33.93 -20.39 18.83
CA PHE A 75 -34.91 -20.81 17.82
C PHE A 75 -35.19 -22.32 17.84
N PHE A 76 -34.20 -23.14 18.20
CA PHE A 76 -34.27 -24.60 18.13
C PHE A 76 -34.16 -25.30 19.50
N LYS A 77 -34.65 -24.66 20.57
CA LYS A 77 -34.60 -25.17 21.96
C LYS A 77 -34.97 -26.64 22.14
N GLU A 78 -35.98 -27.11 21.39
CA GLU A 78 -36.53 -28.47 21.53
C GLU A 78 -36.10 -29.42 20.39
N ALA A 79 -35.21 -28.99 19.49
CA ALA A 79 -34.85 -29.74 18.29
C ALA A 79 -33.34 -29.71 18.04
N SER A 80 -32.58 -30.57 18.76
CA SER A 80 -31.10 -30.54 18.72
C SER A 80 -30.54 -30.72 17.31
N GLU A 81 -31.14 -31.57 16.47
CA GLU A 81 -30.69 -31.77 15.08
C GLU A 81 -30.82 -30.46 14.26
N LYS A 82 -31.87 -29.68 14.50
CA LYS A 82 -32.06 -28.39 13.82
C LYS A 82 -31.11 -27.32 14.35
N TYR A 83 -30.85 -27.32 15.66
CA TYR A 83 -29.82 -26.47 16.28
C TYR A 83 -28.44 -26.74 15.67
N GLU A 84 -27.99 -28.00 15.66
CA GLU A 84 -26.67 -28.36 15.10
C GLU A 84 -26.55 -27.99 13.62
N LYS A 85 -27.63 -28.20 12.85
CA LYS A 85 -27.67 -27.78 11.45
C LYS A 85 -27.63 -26.27 11.28
N CYS A 86 -28.30 -25.51 12.16
CA CYS A 86 -28.32 -24.05 12.15
C CYS A 86 -26.90 -23.48 12.36
N VAL A 87 -26.26 -23.90 13.45
CA VAL A 87 -24.89 -23.47 13.81
C VAL A 87 -23.93 -23.80 12.67
N ARG A 88 -23.89 -25.06 12.23
CA ARG A 88 -22.97 -25.49 11.16
C ARG A 88 -23.13 -24.66 9.88
N VAL A 89 -24.37 -24.45 9.41
CA VAL A 89 -24.61 -23.72 8.16
C VAL A 89 -24.19 -22.25 8.30
N LEU A 90 -24.56 -21.59 9.39
CA LEU A 90 -24.27 -20.17 9.58
C LEU A 90 -22.78 -19.92 9.87
N ASP A 91 -22.14 -20.80 10.63
CA ASP A 91 -20.69 -20.76 10.84
C ASP A 91 -19.95 -20.83 9.51
N GLU A 92 -20.27 -21.81 8.65
CA GLU A 92 -19.67 -21.91 7.32
C GLU A 92 -19.91 -20.65 6.47
N GLN A 93 -21.08 -20.03 6.55
CA GLN A 93 -21.34 -18.77 5.84
C GLN A 93 -20.49 -17.61 6.37
N ILE A 94 -20.37 -17.48 7.69
CA ILE A 94 -19.56 -16.44 8.34
C ILE A 94 -18.09 -16.64 7.98
N GLU A 95 -17.56 -17.86 8.10
CA GLU A 95 -16.18 -18.19 7.75
C GLU A 95 -15.84 -17.81 6.32
N ASN A 96 -16.70 -18.22 5.38
CA ASN A 96 -16.55 -17.91 3.97
C ASN A 96 -16.60 -16.40 3.68
N LEU A 97 -17.49 -15.66 4.36
CA LEU A 97 -17.58 -14.21 4.23
C LEU A 97 -16.30 -13.54 4.74
N ILE A 98 -15.85 -13.91 5.93
CA ILE A 98 -14.66 -13.33 6.57
C ILE A 98 -13.41 -13.59 5.75
N GLN A 99 -13.23 -14.82 5.26
CA GLN A 99 -12.10 -15.15 4.40
C GLN A 99 -12.07 -14.27 3.15
N ARG A 100 -13.21 -14.13 2.44
CA ARG A 100 -13.29 -13.27 1.25
C ARG A 100 -12.96 -11.80 1.58
N LEU A 101 -13.45 -11.29 2.70
CA LEU A 101 -13.14 -9.92 3.13
C LEU A 101 -11.65 -9.75 3.41
N GLN A 102 -11.01 -10.68 4.11
CA GLN A 102 -9.58 -10.63 4.41
C GLN A 102 -8.71 -10.71 3.16
N GLU A 103 -9.12 -11.50 2.16
CA GLU A 103 -8.45 -11.58 0.86
C GLU A 103 -8.54 -10.27 0.08
N ILE A 104 -9.75 -9.70 -0.04
CA ILE A 104 -9.99 -8.45 -0.78
C ILE A 104 -9.30 -7.26 -0.10
N LEU A 105 -9.31 -7.24 1.23
CA LEU A 105 -8.79 -6.15 2.05
C LEU A 105 -7.35 -6.38 2.51
N ASN A 106 -6.63 -7.35 1.91
CA ASN A 106 -5.23 -7.56 2.18
C ASN A 106 -4.46 -6.24 2.04
N PRO A 107 -3.81 -5.73 3.11
CA PRO A 107 -3.25 -4.37 3.13
C PRO A 107 -2.30 -4.09 1.96
N ASN A 108 -1.41 -5.03 1.65
CA ASN A 108 -0.43 -4.84 0.57
C ASN A 108 -1.11 -4.77 -0.80
N VAL A 109 -2.12 -5.61 -1.02
CA VAL A 109 -2.83 -5.71 -2.29
C VAL A 109 -3.72 -4.49 -2.51
N ILE A 110 -4.53 -4.14 -1.50
CA ILE A 110 -5.49 -3.04 -1.62
C ILE A 110 -4.77 -1.69 -1.69
N CYS A 111 -3.73 -1.45 -0.90
CA CYS A 111 -2.98 -0.19 -0.96
C CYS A 111 -2.19 -0.03 -2.26
N ALA A 112 -1.72 -1.12 -2.86
CA ALA A 112 -1.13 -1.10 -4.20
C ALA A 112 -2.19 -0.89 -5.29
N ARG A 113 -3.38 -1.50 -5.15
CA ARG A 113 -4.51 -1.31 -6.08
C ARG A 113 -5.03 0.13 -6.06
N LEU A 114 -5.04 0.78 -4.90
CA LEU A 114 -5.41 2.17 -4.72
C LEU A 114 -4.28 3.15 -5.13
N GLU A 115 -3.15 2.64 -5.63
CA GLU A 115 -1.97 3.43 -6.02
C GLU A 115 -1.37 4.28 -4.89
N LEU A 116 -1.72 3.97 -3.64
CA LEU A 116 -1.16 4.59 -2.43
C LEU A 116 0.21 3.99 -2.07
N CYS A 117 0.46 2.77 -2.54
CA CYS A 117 1.75 2.11 -2.49
C CYS A 117 2.20 1.78 -3.91
N ALA A 118 3.50 1.90 -4.17
CA ALA A 118 4.07 1.36 -5.39
C ALA A 118 3.71 -0.13 -5.52
N LYS A 119 3.26 -0.53 -6.72
CA LYS A 119 3.11 -1.95 -7.08
C LYS A 119 4.46 -2.62 -6.77
N ILE A 120 4.44 -3.80 -6.15
CA ILE A 120 5.63 -4.51 -5.69
C ILE A 120 6.53 -4.81 -6.91
N GLY A 121 7.34 -3.84 -7.31
CA GLY A 121 8.49 -4.03 -8.18
C GLY A 121 9.61 -4.52 -7.29
N HIS A 122 10.28 -5.60 -7.70
CA HIS A 122 11.32 -6.32 -6.97
C HIS A 122 12.60 -5.51 -6.61
N LYS A 123 12.52 -4.20 -6.35
CA LYS A 123 13.67 -3.38 -5.93
C LYS A 123 13.52 -2.96 -4.47
N ASN A 124 13.92 -3.88 -3.60
CA ASN A 124 14.28 -3.73 -2.18
C ASN A 124 13.61 -2.57 -1.41
N ARG A 125 12.51 -2.90 -0.73
CA ARG A 125 11.88 -2.11 0.33
C ARG A 125 12.66 -2.17 1.66
N THR A 126 13.98 -2.10 1.57
CA THR A 126 14.92 -1.98 2.71
C THR A 126 15.95 -0.90 2.38
N ARG A 127 15.45 0.30 2.10
CA ARG A 127 16.17 1.53 2.44
C ARG A 127 15.24 2.45 3.22
N HIS A 128 14.97 2.07 4.46
CA HIS A 128 15.29 3.07 5.47
C HIS A 128 16.80 3.29 5.35
N SER A 129 17.22 4.37 4.70
CA SER A 129 18.59 4.85 4.80
C SER A 129 18.63 5.61 6.13
N PRO A 130 19.24 5.09 7.21
CA PRO A 130 19.60 5.93 8.33
C PRO A 130 20.82 6.73 7.88
N THR A 131 20.59 7.79 7.11
CA THR A 131 21.68 8.66 6.63
C THR A 131 21.14 10.05 6.37
N SER A 132 20.61 10.66 7.44
CA SER A 132 20.65 12.11 7.66
C SER A 132 20.45 12.36 9.16
N LEU A 133 21.39 11.88 9.95
CA LEU A 133 21.70 12.40 11.28
C LEU A 133 23.21 12.59 11.35
N VAL A 134 23.76 13.47 10.50
CA VAL A 134 25.06 14.11 10.73
C VAL A 134 25.02 15.51 10.10
N HIS A 135 25.31 16.52 10.92
CA HIS A 135 25.39 17.97 10.66
C HIS A 135 24.02 18.65 10.37
N VAL A 136 23.52 19.57 11.21
CA VAL A 136 24.15 20.62 12.04
C VAL A 136 23.51 20.65 13.43
#